data_AF-A0A662T1C3-F1
#
_entry.id   AF-A0A662T1C3-F1
#
_cell.length_a   1.000
_cell.length_b   1.000
_cell.length_c   1.000
_cell.angle_alpha   90.00
_cell.angle_beta   90.00
_cell.angle_gamma   90.00
#
_symmetry.space_group_name_H-M   'P 1'
#
loop_
_entity.id
_entity.type
_entity.pdbx_description
1 polymer ?
#
loop_
_entity_poly.entity_id
_entity_poly.type
_entity_poly.pdbx_seq_one_letter_code
_entity_poly.pdbx_strand_id
1 'polypeptide(L)' 'MGLMLDRYDAAAAVLVASHLALLALGWSRLPLGLDTPYHLLMGKMFSDYGKVCLWDYYEYAPVGRPNLYPPLLHVL' A
#
# COMPACT_ATOMS: atom_id res chain seq x y z
N MET A 1 41.71 -2.46 3.10
CA MET A 1 41.41 -1.17 3.77
C MET A 1 40.04 -1.35 4.42
N GLY A 2 40.01 -1.61 5.73
CA GLY A 2 38.74 -1.82 6.42
C GLY A 2 37.98 -0.50 6.52
N LEU A 3 36.71 -0.48 6.13
CA LEU A 3 35.82 0.66 6.38
C LEU A 3 35.70 0.85 7.88
N MET A 4 36.35 1.89 8.40
CA MET A 4 36.21 2.30 9.79
C MET A 4 34.90 3.06 9.90
N LEU A 5 33.87 2.40 10.43
CA LEU A 5 32.54 2.99 10.63
C LEU A 5 32.67 4.19 11.56
N ASP A 6 32.22 5.36 11.11
CA ASP A 6 32.18 6.52 11.97
C ASP A 6 30.96 6.46 12.92
N ARG A 7 30.86 7.45 13.82
CA ARG A 7 29.76 7.50 14.80
C ARG A 7 28.37 7.65 14.15
N TYR A 8 28.29 8.25 12.97
CA TYR A 8 27.05 8.40 12.23
C TYR A 8 26.67 7.10 11.52
N ASP A 9 27.64 6.36 10.99
CA ASP A 9 27.41 5.02 10.44
C ASP A 9 26.90 4.06 11.53
N ALA A 10 27.49 4.12 12.72
CA ALA A 10 27.03 3.34 13.88
C ALA A 10 25.61 3.74 14.30
N ALA A 11 25.31 5.05 14.35
CA ALA A 11 23.97 5.54 14.67
C ALA A 11 22.93 5.11 13.63
N ALA A 12 23.27 5.19 12.33
CA ALA A 12 22.43 4.73 11.24
C ALA A 12 22.18 3.22 11.32
N ALA A 13 23.22 2.42 11.61
CA ALA A 13 23.09 0.98 11.80
C ALA A 13 22.15 0.63 12.96
N VAL A 14 22.27 1.32 14.09
CA VAL A 14 21.34 1.15 15.24
C VAL A 14 19.92 1.52 14.87
N LEU A 15 19.72 2.62 14.13
CA LEU A 15 18.40 3.04 13.68
C LEU A 15 17.78 2.02 12.73
N VAL A 16 18.53 1.52 11.76
CA VAL A 16 18.06 0.47 10.83
C VAL A 16 17.75 -0.82 11.60
N ALA A 17 18.65 -1.27 12.46
CA ALA A 17 18.45 -2.48 13.25
C ALA A 17 17.22 -2.40 14.16
N SER A 18 16.97 -1.25 14.80
CA SER A 18 15.79 -1.03 15.63
C SER A 18 14.50 -1.05 14.80
N HIS A 19 14.47 -0.44 13.62
CA HIS A 19 13.31 -0.54 12.73
C HIS A 19 13.05 -1.98 12.27
N LEU A 20 14.09 -2.72 11.90
CA LEU A 20 13.96 -4.13 11.49
C LEU A 20 13.44 -5.00 12.65
N ALA A 21 13.93 -4.78 13.87
CA ALA A 21 13.45 -5.46 15.06
C ALA A 21 11.98 -5.13 15.34
N LEU A 22 11.58 -3.85 15.26
CA LEU A 22 10.19 -3.43 15.42
C LEU A 22 9.28 -4.02 14.34
N LEU A 23 9.73 -4.08 13.08
CA LEU A 23 8.99 -4.70 11.98
C LEU A 23 8.77 -6.19 12.23
N ALA A 24 9.81 -6.91 12.68
CA ALA A 24 9.72 -8.33 12.99
C ALA A 24 8.78 -8.60 14.20
N LEU A 25 8.89 -7.82 15.27
CA LEU A 25 8.02 -7.91 16.44
C LEU A 25 6.57 -7.46 16.14
N GLY A 26 6.41 -6.56 15.18
CA GLY A 26 5.14 -6.02 14.72
C GLY A 26 4.54 -6.76 13.54
N TRP A 27 5.13 -7.86 13.09
CA TRP A 27 4.76 -8.54 11.83
C TRP A 27 3.27 -8.89 11.75
N SER A 28 2.68 -9.38 12.84
CA SER A 28 1.25 -9.71 12.92
C SER A 28 0.31 -8.50 12.95
N ARG A 29 0.86 -7.29 13.16
CA ARG A 29 0.13 -6.02 13.16
C ARG A 29 0.37 -5.22 11.89
N LEU A 30 1.27 -5.66 11.00
CA LEU A 30 1.42 -5.03 9.71
C LEU A 30 0.06 -5.11 9.01
N PRO A 31 -0.44 -4.00 8.45
CA PRO A 31 -1.66 -4.05 7.67
C PRO A 31 -1.40 -5.04 6.54
N LEU A 32 -2.08 -6.19 6.61
CA LEU A 32 -2.25 -7.03 5.45
C LEU A 32 -2.88 -6.09 4.43
N GLY A 33 -2.18 -5.80 3.33
CA GLY A 33 -2.66 -4.93 2.25
C GLY A 33 -3.81 -5.60 1.50
N LEU A 34 -4.87 -5.96 2.23
CA LEU A 34 -6.10 -6.55 1.71
C LEU A 34 -6.82 -5.56 0.79
N ASP A 35 -6.54 -4.27 0.97
CA ASP A 35 -7.04 -3.20 0.11
C ASP A 35 -6.22 -3.07 -1.19
N THR A 36 -4.98 -3.57 -1.24
CA THR A 36 -4.12 -3.46 -2.44
C THR A 36 -4.77 -4.11 -3.68
N PRO A 37 -5.34 -5.33 -3.60
CA PRO A 37 -6.14 -5.88 -4.70
C PRO A 37 -7.30 -4.97 -5.12
N TYR A 38 -7.97 -4.31 -4.18
CA TYR A 38 -9.07 -3.40 -4.47
C TYR A 38 -8.61 -2.16 -5.24
N HIS A 39 -7.47 -1.57 -4.87
CA HIS A 39 -6.90 -0.43 -5.61
C HIS A 39 -6.59 -0.78 -7.07
N LEU A 40 -6.04 -1.98 -7.32
CA LEU A 40 -5.78 -2.46 -8.67
C LEU A 40 -7.08 -2.71 -9.44
N LEU A 41 -8.09 -3.26 -8.78
CA LEU A 41 -9.41 -3.50 -9.37
C LEU A 41 -10.08 -2.19 -9.81
N MET A 42 -9.98 -1.11 -9.01
CA MET A 42 -10.51 0.20 -9.38
C MET A 42 -9.83 0.78 -10.62
N GLY A 43 -8.51 0.67 -10.71
CA GLY A 43 -7.76 1.07 -11.91
C GLY A 43 -8.20 0.29 -13.15
N LYS A 44 -8.40 -1.03 -13.02
CA LYS A 44 -8.92 -1.85 -14.11
C LYS A 44 -10.33 -1.44 -14.53
N MET A 45 -11.22 -1.19 -13.57
CA MET A 45 -12.58 -0.73 -13.85
C MET A 45 -12.59 0.61 -14.59
N PHE A 46 -11.77 1.58 -14.17
CA PHE A 46 -11.72 2.88 -14.83
C PHE A 46 -11.21 2.76 -16.27
N SER A 47 -10.23 1.88 -16.49
CA SER A 47 -9.74 1.53 -17.82
C SER A 47 -10.83 0.88 -18.70
N ASP A 48 -11.57 -0.09 -18.16
CA ASP A 48 -12.61 -0.82 -18.89
C ASP A 48 -13.80 0.05 -19.29
N TYR A 49 -14.18 0.99 -18.43
CA TYR A 49 -15.29 1.90 -18.67
C TYR A 49 -14.85 3.21 -19.34
N GLY A 50 -13.54 3.45 -19.47
CA GLY A 50 -12.97 4.68 -20.03
C GLY A 50 -13.31 5.94 -19.25
N LYS A 51 -13.62 5.82 -17.95
CA LYS A 51 -14.04 6.94 -17.08
C LYS A 51 -13.85 6.63 -15.61
N VAL A 52 -13.86 7.67 -14.79
CA VAL A 52 -13.96 7.54 -13.32
C VAL A 52 -15.33 6.94 -12.96
N CYS A 53 -15.32 5.80 -12.27
CA CYS A 53 -16.51 5.10 -11.81
C CYS A 53 -16.76 5.37 -10.32
N LEU A 54 -17.85 6.07 -10.03
CA LEU A 54 -18.31 6.34 -8.66
C LEU A 54 -19.09 5.17 -8.06
N TRP A 55 -19.51 4.23 -8.91
CA TRP A 55 -20.15 2.98 -8.52
C TRP A 55 -19.22 1.83 -8.89
N ASP A 56 -19.03 0.92 -7.95
CA ASP A 56 -18.28 -0.31 -8.11
C ASP A 56 -19.22 -1.38 -8.69
N TYR A 57 -18.97 -1.74 -9.95
CA TYR A 57 -19.75 -2.74 -10.68
C TYR A 57 -19.16 -4.14 -10.56
N TYR A 58 -17.97 -4.29 -9.97
CA TYR A 58 -17.26 -5.57 -9.89
C TYR A 58 -17.46 -6.26 -8.55
N GLU A 59 -17.48 -5.51 -7.45
CA GLU A 59 -17.85 -6.08 -6.15
C GLU A 59 -19.36 -6.05 -5.91
N TYR A 60 -19.87 -6.95 -5.07
CA TYR A 60 -21.29 -7.05 -4.72
C TYR A 60 -22.24 -7.18 -5.93
N ALA A 61 -21.76 -7.79 -7.02
CA ALA A 61 -22.59 -8.13 -8.16
C ALA A 61 -23.81 -8.99 -7.72
N PRO A 62 -24.99 -8.79 -8.35
CA PRO A 62 -25.22 -7.93 -9.50
C PRO A 62 -25.51 -6.46 -9.17
N VAL A 63 -25.66 -6.10 -7.88
CA VAL A 63 -26.12 -4.76 -7.47
C VAL A 63 -24.98 -3.74 -7.47
N GLY A 64 -23.79 -4.15 -7.06
CA GLY A 64 -22.67 -3.25 -6.86
C GLY A 64 -22.73 -2.50 -5.53
N ARG A 65 -21.84 -1.52 -5.37
CA ARG A 65 -21.82 -0.59 -4.22
C ARG A 65 -21.21 0.76 -4.62
N PRO A 66 -21.36 1.82 -3.81
CA PRO A 66 -20.54 3.03 -3.98
C PRO A 66 -19.04 2.71 -3.90
N ASN A 67 -18.24 3.39 -4.72
CA ASN A 67 -16.78 3.29 -4.65
C ASN A 67 -16.27 3.77 -3.29
N LEU A 68 -15.39 3.00 -2.65
CA LEU A 68 -14.88 3.28 -1.30
C LEU A 68 -13.84 4.40 -1.24
N TYR A 69 -13.26 4.79 -2.36
CA TYR A 69 -12.12 5.71 -2.41
C TYR A 69 -12.46 7.02 -3.11
N PRO A 70 -11.70 8.10 -2.83
CA PRO A 70 -11.84 9.36 -3.54
C PRO A 70 -11.78 9.17 -5.07
N PRO A 71 -12.66 9.81 -5.85
CA PRO A 71 -12.83 9.51 -7.28
C PRO A 71 -11.57 9.67 -8.14
N LEU A 72 -10.63 10.50 -7.71
CA LEU A 72 -9.41 10.83 -8.45
C LEU A 72 -8.17 10.12 -7.91
N LEU A 73 -8.29 9.29 -6.87
CA LEU A 73 -7.14 8.63 -6.24
C LEU A 73 -6.40 7.70 -7.24
N HIS A 74 -7.12 7.15 -8.22
CA HIS A 74 -6.60 6.17 -9.17
C HIS A 74 -6.40 6.73 -10.59
N VAL A 75 -6.49 8.05 -10.75
CA VAL A 75 -6.20 8.73 -12.03
C VAL A 75 -4.71 9.06 -12.07
N LEU A 76 -3.99 8.47 -13.03
CA LEU A 76 -2.56 8.69 -13.29
C LEU A 76 -2.34 9.48 -14.59
#